data_AF-A0A2V9FM51-F1
#
_entry.id   AF-A0A2V9FM51-F1
#
_cell.length_a   1.000
_cell.length_b   1.000
_cell.length_c   1.000
_cell.angle_alpha   90.00
_cell.angle_beta   90.00
_cell.angle_gamma   90.00
#
_symmetry.space_group_name_H-M   'P 1'
#
loop_
_entity.id
_entity.type
_entity.pdbx_description
1 polymer ?
#
loop_
_entity_poly.entity_id
_entity_poly.type
_entity_poly.pdbx_seq_one_letter_code
_entity_poly.pdbx_strand_id
1 'polypeptide(L)'
;MPNFLFEHAWPGMAIWGLLYISDYALTITCARLYGRQETIVFEGSYEITPFFQRDINSLRVVSPRFVFILLLTLAFLGFLWLLNESSPAPELWQLALGALIGVQLAVHMRHFRNLILFRAINHADWVRGRIEYGRMGMLRASSWEALAFSGFYLMLFAFTGSWFILGGVITCFVLGVKHRRLAGKLHANLARASQSPQQT
;
A
#
# COMPACT_ATOMS: atom_id res chain seq x y z
N MET A 1 -10.74 -27.68 -11.50
CA MET A 1 -10.72 -27.99 -10.06
C MET A 1 -11.57 -26.93 -9.37
N PRO A 2 -12.42 -27.30 -8.40
CA PRO A 2 -13.18 -26.33 -7.63
C PRO A 2 -12.25 -25.32 -6.98
N ASN A 3 -12.56 -24.04 -7.11
CA ASN A 3 -11.74 -22.96 -6.58
C ASN A 3 -12.44 -22.40 -5.34
N PHE A 4 -12.08 -22.96 -4.19
CA PHE A 4 -12.67 -22.67 -2.89
C PHE A 4 -12.72 -21.16 -2.56
N LEU A 5 -11.78 -20.37 -3.10
CA LEU A 5 -11.72 -18.92 -2.92
C LEU A 5 -12.88 -18.17 -3.60
N PHE A 6 -13.45 -18.75 -4.65
CA PHE A 6 -14.50 -18.13 -5.47
C PHE A 6 -15.86 -18.81 -5.33
N GLU A 7 -15.90 -19.99 -4.71
CA GLU A 7 -17.13 -20.72 -4.42
C GLU A 7 -17.81 -20.26 -3.13
N HIS A 8 -17.05 -19.61 -2.23
CA HIS A 8 -17.57 -19.06 -1.00
C HIS A 8 -17.03 -17.65 -0.77
N ALA A 9 -17.85 -16.76 -0.20
CA ALA A 9 -17.42 -15.39 0.13
C ALA A 9 -16.34 -15.35 1.21
N TRP A 10 -16.51 -16.19 2.24
CA TRP A 10 -15.78 -16.07 3.50
C TRP A 10 -14.26 -16.27 3.38
N PRO A 11 -13.71 -17.16 2.54
CA PRO A 11 -12.25 -17.31 2.44
C PRO A 11 -11.59 -16.06 1.87
N GLY A 12 -12.18 -15.47 0.83
CA GLY A 12 -11.69 -14.22 0.24
C GLY A 12 -11.75 -13.06 1.22
N MET A 13 -12.88 -12.92 1.92
CA MET A 13 -13.06 -11.90 2.97
C MET A 13 -12.09 -12.09 4.14
N ALA A 14 -11.84 -13.34 4.57
CA ALA A 14 -10.91 -13.66 5.64
C ALA A 14 -9.47 -13.33 5.23
N ILE A 15 -9.04 -13.72 4.03
CA ILE A 15 -7.71 -13.38 3.49
C ILE A 15 -7.54 -11.86 3.41
N TRP A 16 -8.53 -11.15 2.87
CA TRP A 16 -8.51 -9.69 2.83
C TRP A 16 -8.38 -9.08 4.24
N GLY A 17 -9.21 -9.54 5.18
CA GLY A 17 -9.19 -9.04 6.55
C GLY A 17 -7.84 -9.25 7.23
N LEU A 18 -7.25 -10.44 7.07
CA LEU A 18 -5.92 -10.76 7.60
C LEU A 18 -4.85 -9.86 6.99
N LEU A 19 -4.83 -9.71 5.65
CA LEU A 19 -3.88 -8.85 4.96
C LEU A 19 -4.02 -7.38 5.39
N TYR A 20 -5.23 -6.88 5.50
CA TYR A 20 -5.48 -5.50 5.91
C TYR A 20 -5.01 -5.24 7.36
N ILE A 21 -5.23 -6.20 8.27
CA ILE A 21 -4.75 -6.14 9.66
C ILE A 21 -3.22 -6.23 9.72
N SER A 22 -2.60 -7.14 8.97
CA SER A 22 -1.15 -7.28 8.95
C SER A 22 -0.45 -6.06 8.38
N ASP A 23 -1.02 -5.42 7.35
CA ASP A 23 -0.54 -4.15 6.79
C ASP A 23 -0.36 -3.07 7.87
N TYR A 24 -1.41 -2.87 8.67
CA TYR A 24 -1.37 -1.89 9.76
C TYR A 24 -0.41 -2.28 10.87
N ALA A 25 -0.41 -3.55 11.28
CA ALA A 25 0.49 -4.05 12.31
C ALA A 25 1.97 -3.91 11.89
N LEU A 26 2.29 -4.22 10.63
CA LEU A 26 3.62 -4.04 10.05
C LEU A 26 3.99 -2.56 9.95
N THR A 27 3.06 -1.69 9.58
CA THR A 27 3.28 -0.25 9.53
C THR A 27 3.66 0.30 10.90
N ILE A 28 2.90 -0.03 11.94
CA ILE A 28 3.19 0.39 13.32
C ILE A 28 4.53 -0.20 13.80
N THR A 29 4.80 -1.47 13.49
CA THR A 29 6.06 -2.12 13.86
C THR A 29 7.26 -1.43 13.20
N CYS A 30 7.16 -1.12 11.90
CA CYS A 30 8.19 -0.40 11.18
C CYS A 30 8.36 1.03 11.72
N ALA A 31 7.28 1.74 12.04
CA ALA A 31 7.34 3.08 12.62
C ALA A 31 8.06 3.10 13.98
N ARG A 32 7.83 2.08 14.82
CA ARG A 32 8.55 1.90 16.10
C ARG A 32 10.04 1.66 15.90
N LEU A 33 10.41 0.83 14.94
CA LEU A 33 11.82 0.56 14.62
C LEU A 33 12.50 1.78 13.99
N TYR A 34 11.77 2.51 13.15
CA TYR A 34 12.23 3.75 12.54
C TYR A 34 12.55 4.82 13.59
N GLY A 35 11.71 4.97 14.62
CA GLY A 35 11.94 5.94 15.69
C GLY A 35 13.08 5.59 16.67
N ARG A 36 13.75 4.44 16.51
CA ARG A 36 14.89 4.01 17.34
C ARG A 36 16.25 4.23 16.68
N GLN A 37 16.27 4.73 15.46
CA GLN A 37 17.48 4.93 14.67
C GLN A 37 17.53 6.36 14.11
N GLU A 38 18.74 6.85 13.84
CA GLU A 38 18.99 8.19 13.27
C GLU A 38 19.68 8.15 11.90
N THR A 39 20.03 6.95 11.43
CA THR A 39 20.76 6.69 10.18
C THR A 39 19.93 7.06 8.95
N ILE A 40 18.64 6.76 8.97
CA ILE A 40 17.71 7.03 7.89
C ILE A 40 16.72 8.08 8.37
N VAL A 41 16.68 9.21 7.66
CA VAL A 41 15.73 10.30 7.94
C VAL A 41 14.82 10.48 6.74
N PHE A 42 13.50 10.34 6.95
CA PHE A 42 12.50 10.63 5.93
C PHE A 42 12.02 12.07 6.08
N GLU A 43 11.96 12.80 4.97
CA GLU A 43 11.43 14.15 4.97
C GLU A 43 9.95 14.15 5.39
N GLY A 44 9.67 14.73 6.57
CA GLY A 44 8.34 14.85 7.14
C GLY A 44 7.93 13.64 7.98
N SER A 45 7.44 12.57 7.35
CA SER A 45 6.83 11.44 8.06
C SER A 45 7.20 10.11 7.43
N TYR A 46 7.34 9.08 8.27
CA TYR A 46 7.50 7.70 7.82
C TYR A 46 6.36 7.26 6.90
N GLU A 47 5.12 7.56 7.30
CA GLU A 47 3.94 7.27 6.50
C GLU A 47 3.83 8.23 5.31
N ILE A 48 3.85 7.67 4.09
CA ILE A 48 3.83 8.43 2.84
C ILE A 48 2.44 9.05 2.60
N THR A 49 1.38 8.33 2.99
CA THR A 49 0.01 8.75 2.72
C THR A 49 -0.59 9.58 3.85
N PRO A 50 -1.21 10.75 3.57
CA PRO A 50 -1.72 11.62 4.63
C PRO A 50 -2.84 11.02 5.48
N PHE A 51 -3.56 10.02 4.96
CA PHE A 51 -4.80 9.53 5.56
C PHE A 51 -4.60 8.91 6.95
N PHE A 52 -3.56 8.10 7.13
CA PHE A 52 -3.23 7.46 8.41
C PHE A 52 -2.06 8.11 9.13
N GLN A 53 -1.46 9.16 8.56
CA GLN A 53 -0.22 9.77 9.06
C GLN A 53 -0.27 10.13 10.56
N ARG A 54 -1.36 10.74 11.03
CA ARG A 54 -1.53 11.10 12.45
C ARG A 54 -1.57 9.87 13.37
N ASP A 55 -2.23 8.81 12.93
CA ASP A 55 -2.39 7.59 13.73
C ASP A 55 -1.06 6.81 13.79
N ILE A 56 -0.33 6.74 12.67
CA ILE A 56 0.99 6.11 12.61
C ILE A 56 2.03 6.91 13.41
N ASN A 57 2.04 8.23 13.30
CA ASN A 57 3.00 9.08 14.03
C ASN A 57 2.79 9.04 15.55
N SER A 58 1.56 8.79 16.00
CA SER A 58 1.24 8.58 17.41
C SER A 58 1.38 7.12 17.86
N LEU A 59 1.85 6.22 16.98
CA LEU A 59 2.03 4.79 17.23
C LEU A 59 0.76 4.12 17.80
N ARG A 60 -0.41 4.62 17.39
CA ARG A 60 -1.70 4.15 17.89
C ARG A 60 -1.92 2.71 17.44
N VAL A 61 -2.10 1.79 18.38
CA VAL A 61 -2.26 0.35 18.09
C VAL A 61 -3.62 0.04 17.46
N VAL A 62 -4.66 0.81 17.80
CA VAL A 62 -6.00 0.67 17.25
C VAL A 62 -6.47 2.02 16.72
N SER A 63 -6.53 2.19 15.39
CA SER A 63 -7.11 3.38 14.77
C SER A 63 -8.60 3.14 14.46
N PRO A 64 -9.53 3.98 14.98
CA PRO A 64 -10.94 3.91 14.61
C PRO A 64 -11.15 4.06 13.10
N ARG A 65 -10.31 4.86 12.42
CA ARG A 65 -10.35 5.01 10.96
C ARG A 65 -10.00 3.70 10.27
N PHE A 66 -8.96 3.02 10.75
CA PHE A 66 -8.53 1.73 10.22
C PHE A 66 -9.65 0.70 10.36
N VAL A 67 -10.26 0.58 11.55
CA VAL A 67 -11.37 -0.34 11.79
C VAL A 67 -12.57 -0.02 10.90
N PHE A 68 -12.91 1.27 10.75
CA PHE A 68 -14.00 1.69 9.87
C PHE A 68 -13.77 1.30 8.41
N ILE A 69 -12.56 1.52 7.86
CA ILE A 69 -12.25 1.14 6.47
C ILE A 69 -12.21 -0.38 6.29
N LEU A 70 -11.73 -1.14 7.29
CA LEU A 70 -11.80 -2.59 7.28
C LEU A 70 -13.25 -3.09 7.18
N LEU A 71 -14.13 -2.59 8.06
CA LEU A 71 -15.54 -2.96 8.05
C LEU A 71 -16.24 -2.54 6.75
N LEU A 72 -15.94 -1.34 6.23
CA LEU A 72 -16.49 -0.84 4.98
C LEU A 72 -16.07 -1.71 3.79
N THR A 73 -14.80 -2.10 3.72
CA THR A 73 -14.30 -2.94 2.61
C THR A 73 -14.81 -4.38 2.70
N LEU A 74 -14.96 -4.93 3.92
CA LEU A 74 -15.63 -6.22 4.12
C LEU A 74 -17.11 -6.17 3.74
N ALA A 75 -17.82 -5.11 4.12
CA ALA A 75 -19.23 -4.92 3.73
C ALA A 75 -19.37 -4.77 2.22
N PHE A 76 -18.45 -4.02 1.57
CA PHE A 76 -18.41 -3.89 0.11
C PHE A 76 -18.18 -5.23 -0.58
N LEU A 77 -17.24 -6.05 -0.08
CA LEU A 77 -17.05 -7.41 -0.58
C LEU A 77 -18.32 -8.25 -0.39
N GLY A 78 -18.91 -8.26 0.81
CA GLY A 78 -20.16 -8.98 1.07
C GLY A 78 -21.28 -8.57 0.11
N PHE A 79 -21.41 -7.27 -0.18
CA PHE A 79 -22.36 -6.78 -1.17
C PHE A 79 -22.06 -7.27 -2.59
N LEU A 80 -20.80 -7.22 -3.03
CA LEU A 80 -20.40 -7.76 -4.33
C LEU A 80 -20.66 -9.27 -4.45
N TRP A 81 -20.50 -10.02 -3.35
CA TRP A 81 -20.84 -11.44 -3.31
C TRP A 81 -22.34 -11.68 -3.50
N LEU A 82 -23.19 -10.92 -2.82
CA LEU A 82 -24.65 -11.02 -3.00
C LEU A 82 -25.08 -10.70 -4.44
N LEU A 83 -24.43 -9.70 -5.06
CA LEU A 83 -24.64 -9.41 -6.47
C LEU A 83 -24.15 -10.54 -7.38
N ASN A 84 -23.02 -11.17 -7.05
CA ASN A 84 -22.46 -12.31 -7.78
C ASN A 84 -23.41 -13.51 -7.78
N GLU A 85 -24.08 -13.80 -6.66
CA GLU A 85 -25.10 -14.86 -6.59
C GLU A 85 -26.35 -14.55 -7.43
N SER A 86 -26.66 -13.26 -7.63
CA SER A 86 -27.87 -12.80 -8.30
C SER A 86 -27.65 -12.40 -9.77
N SER A 87 -26.41 -12.37 -10.26
CA SER A 87 -26.03 -11.78 -11.55
C SER A 87 -25.20 -12.76 -12.39
N PRO A 88 -25.34 -12.74 -13.73
CA PRO A 88 -24.54 -13.57 -14.63
C PRO A 88 -23.07 -13.12 -14.77
N ALA A 89 -22.61 -12.11 -14.03
CA ALA A 89 -21.26 -11.53 -14.14
C ALA A 89 -20.37 -11.86 -12.93
N PRO A 90 -19.87 -13.11 -12.79
CA PRO A 90 -19.05 -13.53 -11.66
C PRO A 90 -17.65 -12.88 -11.61
N GLU A 91 -17.28 -12.17 -12.67
CA GLU A 91 -15.99 -11.53 -12.84
C GLU A 91 -15.78 -10.35 -11.88
N LEU A 92 -16.86 -9.65 -11.52
CA LEU A 92 -16.77 -8.45 -10.69
C LEU A 92 -16.26 -8.76 -9.27
N TRP A 93 -16.74 -9.87 -8.68
CA TRP A 93 -16.26 -10.36 -7.39
C TRP A 93 -14.77 -10.68 -7.45
N GLN A 94 -14.35 -11.46 -8.45
CA GLN A 94 -12.96 -11.85 -8.63
C GLN A 94 -12.06 -10.63 -8.83
N LEU A 95 -12.48 -9.72 -9.71
CA LEU A 95 -11.78 -8.47 -10.01
C LEU A 95 -11.59 -7.63 -8.74
N ALA A 96 -12.65 -7.44 -7.95
CA ALA A 96 -12.58 -6.65 -6.71
C ALA A 96 -11.69 -7.31 -5.65
N LEU A 97 -11.82 -8.62 -5.45
CA LEU A 97 -11.00 -9.34 -4.49
C LEU A 97 -9.52 -9.30 -4.88
N GLY A 98 -9.22 -9.53 -6.16
CA GLY A 98 -7.87 -9.46 -6.69
C GLY A 98 -7.28 -8.05 -6.68
N ALA A 99 -8.11 -7.03 -6.90
CA ALA A 99 -7.74 -5.63 -6.74
C ALA A 99 -7.28 -5.30 -5.32
N LEU A 100 -8.01 -5.77 -4.31
CA LEU A 100 -7.69 -5.56 -2.90
C LEU A 100 -6.48 -6.37 -2.44
N ILE A 101 -6.45 -7.67 -2.74
CA ILE A 101 -5.34 -8.56 -2.34
C ILE A 101 -4.05 -8.18 -3.09
N GLY A 102 -4.12 -7.95 -4.39
CA GLY A 102 -2.95 -7.65 -5.23
C GLY A 102 -2.22 -6.39 -4.78
N VAL A 103 -2.94 -5.30 -4.48
CA VAL A 103 -2.32 -4.09 -3.95
C VAL A 103 -1.72 -4.30 -2.55
N GLN A 104 -2.38 -5.10 -1.71
CA GLN A 104 -1.87 -5.42 -0.38
C GLN A 104 -0.57 -6.21 -0.46
N LEU A 105 -0.46 -7.21 -1.35
CA LEU A 105 0.79 -7.96 -1.52
C LEU A 105 1.96 -7.05 -1.92
N ALA A 106 1.73 -6.10 -2.84
CA ALA A 106 2.76 -5.12 -3.21
C ALA A 106 3.18 -4.24 -2.03
N VAL A 107 2.23 -3.82 -1.20
CA VAL A 107 2.49 -3.00 0.01
C VAL A 107 3.21 -3.82 1.09
N HIS A 108 2.86 -5.08 1.30
CA HIS A 108 3.53 -5.97 2.26
C HIS A 108 5.01 -6.17 1.91
N MET A 109 5.34 -6.31 0.63
CA MET A 109 6.74 -6.41 0.21
C MET A 109 7.56 -5.17 0.58
N ARG A 110 6.94 -3.97 0.55
CA ARG A 110 7.57 -2.75 1.07
C ARG A 110 7.76 -2.82 2.59
N HIS A 111 6.75 -3.28 3.33
CA HIS A 111 6.86 -3.43 4.77
C HIS A 111 7.94 -4.42 5.17
N PHE A 112 8.05 -5.57 4.50
CA PHE A 112 9.11 -6.53 4.79
C PHE A 112 10.49 -5.96 4.51
N ARG A 113 10.69 -5.26 3.39
CA ARG A 113 11.95 -4.58 3.11
C ARG A 113 12.29 -3.56 4.20
N ASN A 114 11.33 -2.70 4.57
CA ASN A 114 11.55 -1.69 5.60
C ASN A 114 11.83 -2.33 6.97
N LEU A 115 11.11 -3.40 7.32
CA LEU A 115 11.30 -4.15 8.56
C LEU A 115 12.71 -4.74 8.65
N ILE A 116 13.17 -5.40 7.58
CA ILE A 116 14.52 -5.98 7.50
C ILE A 116 15.56 -4.86 7.60
N LEU A 117 15.40 -3.78 6.85
CA LEU A 117 16.31 -2.64 6.84
C LEU A 117 16.43 -2.00 8.24
N PHE A 118 15.31 -1.67 8.88
CA PHE A 118 15.36 -1.05 10.21
C PHE A 118 15.86 -2.00 11.29
N ARG A 119 15.58 -3.31 11.19
CA ARG A 119 16.19 -4.29 12.10
C ARG A 119 17.71 -4.36 11.92
N ALA A 120 18.18 -4.38 10.68
CA ALA A 120 19.61 -4.40 10.39
C ALA A 120 20.33 -3.16 10.93
N ILE A 121 19.74 -1.97 10.76
CA ILE A 121 20.28 -0.73 11.30
C ILE A 121 20.34 -0.76 12.82
N ASN A 122 19.26 -1.18 13.47
CA ASN A 122 19.17 -1.18 14.93
C ASN A 122 20.04 -2.24 15.63
N HIS A 123 20.47 -3.30 14.91
CA HIS A 123 21.12 -4.45 15.55
C HIS A 123 22.50 -4.82 15.00
N ALA A 124 22.89 -4.37 13.80
CA ALA A 124 23.99 -5.03 13.08
C ALA A 124 25.07 -4.11 12.50
N ASP A 125 25.09 -2.79 12.75
CA ASP A 125 26.07 -1.84 12.17
C ASP A 125 26.26 -1.97 10.64
N TRP A 126 25.28 -2.57 9.93
CA TRP A 126 25.34 -2.82 8.49
C TRP A 126 25.25 -1.54 7.66
N VAL A 127 24.72 -0.47 8.27
CA VAL A 127 24.62 0.85 7.63
C VAL A 127 25.39 1.83 8.48
N ARG A 128 26.31 2.55 7.85
CA ARG A 128 27.11 3.61 8.49
C ARG A 128 26.79 4.95 7.83
N GLY A 129 26.82 6.02 8.63
CA GLY A 129 26.51 7.37 8.18
C GLY A 129 25.02 7.73 8.29
N ARG A 130 24.62 8.82 7.64
CA ARG A 130 23.24 9.32 7.64
C ARG A 130 22.77 9.52 6.20
N ILE A 131 21.60 8.96 5.89
CA ILE A 131 20.92 9.06 4.59
C ILE A 131 19.60 9.79 4.80
N GLU A 132 19.43 10.89 4.08
CA GLU A 132 18.19 11.66 4.07
C GLU A 132 17.41 11.38 2.79
N TYR A 133 16.20 10.87 2.95
CA TYR A 133 15.30 10.59 1.84
C TYR A 133 14.30 11.72 1.71
N GLY A 134 14.47 12.51 0.64
CA GLY A 134 13.47 13.50 0.25
C GLY A 134 12.14 12.85 -0.13
N ARG A 135 11.03 13.51 0.21
CA ARG A 135 9.68 12.99 0.03
C ARG A 135 9.34 12.70 -1.44
N MET A 136 9.87 13.51 -2.36
CA MET A 136 9.73 13.28 -3.80
C MET A 136 10.41 11.97 -4.23
N GLY A 137 11.61 11.69 -3.71
CA GLY A 137 12.35 10.46 -3.99
C GLY A 137 11.59 9.23 -3.53
N MET A 138 11.05 9.28 -2.30
CA MET A 138 10.23 8.20 -1.74
C MET A 138 8.97 7.93 -2.57
N LEU A 139 8.25 8.99 -2.98
CA LEU A 139 7.05 8.84 -3.81
C LEU A 139 7.38 8.25 -5.19
N ARG A 140 8.50 8.65 -5.80
CA ARG A 140 8.96 8.08 -7.09
C ARG A 140 9.36 6.62 -6.96
N ALA A 141 10.14 6.26 -5.92
CA ALA A 141 10.51 4.87 -5.65
C ALA A 141 9.25 4.01 -5.42
N SER A 142 8.33 4.49 -4.60
CA SER A 142 7.05 3.83 -4.34
C SER A 142 6.19 3.69 -5.61
N SER A 143 6.21 4.69 -6.50
CA SER A 143 5.55 4.62 -7.81
C SER A 143 6.13 3.51 -8.68
N TRP A 144 7.46 3.40 -8.75
CA TRP A 144 8.12 2.36 -9.56
C TRP A 144 7.85 0.96 -9.04
N GLU A 145 7.86 0.76 -7.72
CA GLU A 145 7.47 -0.52 -7.11
C GLU A 145 6.06 -0.93 -7.53
N ALA A 146 5.08 -0.03 -7.37
CA ALA A 146 3.69 -0.34 -7.71
C ALA A 146 3.51 -0.61 -9.21
N LEU A 147 4.19 0.14 -10.08
CA LEU A 147 4.18 -0.10 -11.52
C LEU A 147 4.86 -1.42 -11.90
N ALA A 148 5.94 -1.81 -11.21
CA ALA A 148 6.61 -3.09 -11.42
C ALA A 148 5.69 -4.26 -11.05
N PHE A 149 4.97 -4.18 -9.91
CA PHE A 149 3.96 -5.18 -9.54
C PHE A 149 2.81 -5.22 -10.56
N SER A 150 2.36 -4.07 -11.06
CA SER A 150 1.35 -4.01 -12.13
C SER A 150 1.82 -4.69 -13.40
N GLY A 151 3.06 -4.44 -13.85
CA GLY A 151 3.65 -5.12 -15.01
C GLY A 151 3.80 -6.62 -14.81
N PHE A 152 4.24 -7.05 -13.63
CA PHE A 152 4.32 -8.47 -13.26
C PHE A 152 2.95 -9.15 -13.29
N TYR A 153 1.93 -8.54 -12.68
CA TYR A 153 0.56 -9.06 -12.73
C TYR A 153 -0.01 -9.05 -14.14
N LEU A 154 0.34 -8.08 -14.99
CA LEU A 154 -0.12 -8.02 -16.37
C LEU A 154 0.46 -9.18 -17.18
N MET A 155 1.74 -9.50 -16.96
CA MET A 155 2.36 -10.68 -17.53
C MET A 155 1.62 -11.96 -17.08
N LEU A 156 1.34 -12.11 -15.78
CA LEU A 156 0.57 -13.26 -15.28
C LEU A 156 -0.86 -13.30 -15.86
N PHE A 157 -1.52 -12.16 -16.02
CA PHE A 157 -2.84 -12.07 -16.63
C PHE A 157 -2.82 -12.54 -18.09
N ALA A 158 -1.80 -12.17 -18.87
CA ALA A 158 -1.66 -12.59 -20.26
C ALA A 158 -1.60 -14.13 -20.41
N PHE A 159 -1.04 -14.84 -19.43
CA PHE A 159 -0.99 -16.31 -19.43
C PHE A 159 -2.23 -16.99 -18.83
N THR A 160 -2.96 -16.31 -17.93
CA THR A 160 -4.03 -16.95 -17.14
C THR A 160 -5.44 -16.51 -17.52
N GLY A 161 -5.60 -15.33 -18.13
CA GLY A 161 -6.91 -14.71 -18.37
C GLY A 161 -7.69 -14.38 -17.09
N SER A 162 -7.05 -14.38 -15.91
CA SER A 162 -7.77 -14.29 -14.63
C SER A 162 -8.20 -12.86 -14.28
N TRP A 163 -9.52 -12.65 -14.10
CA TRP A 163 -10.08 -11.40 -13.61
C TRP A 163 -9.53 -10.98 -12.24
N PHE A 164 -9.26 -11.94 -11.36
CA PHE A 164 -8.58 -11.70 -10.10
C PHE A 164 -7.20 -11.05 -10.31
N ILE A 165 -6.37 -11.60 -11.20
CA ILE A 165 -5.05 -11.03 -11.47
C ILE A 165 -5.18 -9.65 -12.12
N LEU A 166 -6.13 -9.47 -13.04
CA LEU A 166 -6.41 -8.17 -13.66
C LEU A 166 -6.77 -7.09 -12.63
N GLY A 167 -7.50 -7.47 -11.58
CA GLY A 167 -7.80 -6.56 -10.46
C GLY A 167 -6.52 -6.00 -9.85
N GLY A 168 -5.55 -6.87 -9.57
CA GLY A 168 -4.23 -6.49 -9.05
C GLY A 168 -3.44 -5.60 -10.02
N VAL A 169 -3.52 -5.85 -11.33
CA VAL A 169 -2.91 -4.98 -12.36
C VAL A 169 -3.43 -3.55 -12.23
N ILE A 170 -4.76 -3.40 -12.19
CA ILE A 170 -5.44 -2.10 -12.18
C ILE A 170 -5.10 -1.33 -10.91
N THR A 171 -5.22 -1.93 -9.73
CA THR A 171 -4.98 -1.20 -8.47
C THR A 171 -3.53 -0.85 -8.27
N CYS A 172 -2.59 -1.74 -8.60
CA CYS A 172 -1.16 -1.42 -8.57
C CYS A 172 -0.80 -0.31 -9.56
N PHE A 173 -1.39 -0.33 -10.77
CA PHE A 173 -1.19 0.74 -11.75
C PHE A 173 -1.70 2.09 -11.23
N VAL A 174 -2.94 2.13 -10.74
CA VAL A 174 -3.55 3.35 -10.19
C VAL A 174 -2.74 3.88 -9.01
N LEU A 175 -2.28 3.01 -8.11
CA LEU A 175 -1.41 3.39 -6.99
C LEU A 175 -0.09 4.00 -7.48
N GLY A 176 0.55 3.37 -8.46
CA GLY A 176 1.77 3.88 -9.08
C GLY A 176 1.58 5.26 -9.71
N VAL A 177 0.55 5.43 -10.53
CA VAL A 177 0.21 6.73 -11.14
C VAL A 177 -0.11 7.79 -10.08
N LYS A 178 -0.86 7.44 -9.04
CA LYS A 178 -1.19 8.34 -7.92
C LYS A 178 0.09 8.85 -7.25
N HIS A 179 1.04 7.97 -6.95
CA HIS A 179 2.31 8.37 -6.33
C HIS A 179 3.17 9.24 -7.25
N ARG A 180 3.20 8.94 -8.55
CA ARG A 180 3.88 9.79 -9.54
C ARG A 180 3.27 11.18 -9.65
N ARG A 181 1.93 11.29 -9.64
CA ARG A 181 1.22 12.57 -9.64
C ARG A 181 1.49 13.36 -8.36
N LEU A 182 1.50 12.71 -7.20
CA LEU A 182 1.84 13.35 -5.92
C LEU A 182 3.27 13.89 -5.92
N ALA A 183 4.24 13.13 -6.45
CA ALA A 183 5.61 13.59 -6.60
C ALA A 183 5.72 14.82 -7.51
N GLY A 184 4.99 14.85 -8.62
CA GLY A 184 4.94 16.01 -9.53
C GLY A 184 4.33 17.26 -8.88
N LYS A 185 3.25 17.10 -8.11
CA LYS A 185 2.64 18.21 -7.35
C LYS A 185 3.61 18.80 -6.32
N LEU A 186 4.35 17.95 -5.61
CA LEU A 186 5.34 18.40 -4.63
C LEU A 186 6.47 19.21 -5.31
N HIS A 187 6.98 18.73 -6.45
CA HIS A 187 8.00 19.43 -7.21
C HIS A 187 7.53 20.82 -7.68
N ALA A 188 6.31 20.92 -8.21
CA ALA A 188 5.73 22.19 -8.63
C ALA A 188 5.57 23.18 -7.46
N ASN A 189 5.16 22.69 -6.29
CA ASN A 189 5.02 23.52 -5.09
C ASN A 189 6.37 24.05 -4.58
N LEU A 190 7.41 23.21 -4.58
CA LEU A 190 8.75 23.62 -4.19
C LEU A 190 9.32 24.67 -5.15
N ALA A 191 9.13 24.48 -6.47
CA ALA A 191 9.55 25.45 -7.47
C ALA A 191 8.86 26.82 -7.28
N ARG A 192 7.55 26.82 -6.98
CA ARG A 192 6.81 28.06 -6.67
C ARG A 192 7.32 28.73 -5.39
N ALA A 193 7.58 27.96 -4.34
CA ALA A 193 8.10 28.50 -3.08
C ALA A 193 9.48 29.15 -3.26
N SER A 194 10.33 28.60 -4.14
CA SER A 194 11.64 29.21 -4.46
C SER A 194 11.54 30.48 -5.31
N GLN A 195 10.42 30.72 -5.99
CA GLN A 195 10.21 31.87 -6.88
C GLN A 195 9.48 33.03 -6.22
N SER A 196 8.80 32.83 -5.09
CA SER A 196 8.24 33.92 -4.30
C SER A 196 9.40 34.65 -3.59
N PRO A 197 9.76 35.89 -4.01
CA PRO A 197 10.75 36.66 -3.28
C PRO A 197 10.22 36.86 -1.86
N GLN A 198 11.10 36.74 -0.86
CA GLN A 198 10.80 37.21 0.48
C GLN A 198 10.43 38.70 0.36
N GLN A 199 9.13 38.99 0.40
CA GLN A 199 8.64 40.35 0.65
C GLN A 199 8.95 40.62 2.11
N THR A 200 10.16 41.09 2.37
CA THR A 200 10.61 41.70 3.62
C THR A 200 10.96 43.14 3.34
#